data_AF-A0A7C2EMM8-F1
#
_entry.id   AF-A0A7C2EMM8-F1
#
_cell.length_a   1.000
_cell.length_b   1.000
_cell.length_c   1.000
_cell.angle_alpha   90.00
_cell.angle_beta   90.00
_cell.angle_gamma   90.00
#
_symmetry.space_group_name_H-M   'P 1'
#
loop_
_entity.id
_entity.type
_entity.pdbx_description
1 polymer ?
#
loop_
_entity_poly.entity_id
_entity_poly.type
_entity_poly.pdbx_seq_one_letter_code
_entity_poly.pdbx_strand_id
1 'polypeptide(L)'
;MRRFILTAIIFTALVAVGDQLAQKSFALPMEKETAVVDLADKTQVLDKVLPQGKYLFEHDDARMSRGEPCMLIYTYKDGKAGELAASFHCIPVDRKPVRMLVVSVAMTKTPDVFRLTEIQFAGDSKGHLVPEK
;
A
#
# COMPACT_ATOMS: atom_id res chain seq x y z
N MET A 1 -14.06 -27.34 80.52
CA MET A 1 -12.99 -28.15 79.89
C MET A 1 -12.79 -27.66 78.46
N ARG A 2 -11.59 -27.17 78.16
CA ARG A 2 -11.11 -26.75 76.83
C ARG A 2 -11.27 -27.87 75.82
N ARG A 3 -11.80 -27.58 74.63
CA ARG A 3 -11.42 -28.24 73.38
C ARG A 3 -11.47 -27.21 72.23
N PHE A 4 -10.28 -26.83 71.77
CA PHE A 4 -10.04 -26.17 70.50
C PHE A 4 -10.22 -27.19 69.39
N ILE A 5 -10.98 -26.87 68.33
CA ILE A 5 -10.81 -27.50 67.02
C ILE A 5 -10.87 -26.41 65.95
N LEU A 6 -9.69 -26.20 65.35
CA LEU A 6 -9.42 -25.43 64.15
C LEU A 6 -10.30 -25.94 63.00
N THR A 7 -10.95 -25.06 62.25
CA THR A 7 -11.49 -25.42 60.93
C THR A 7 -11.15 -24.32 59.93
N ALA A 8 -10.55 -24.76 58.83
CA ALA A 8 -9.78 -23.98 57.87
C ALA A 8 -10.62 -22.95 57.08
N ILE A 9 -10.05 -21.76 56.92
CA ILE A 9 -10.51 -20.76 55.95
C ILE A 9 -10.03 -21.22 54.57
N ILE A 10 -10.96 -21.73 53.76
CA ILE A 10 -10.71 -22.02 52.34
C ILE A 10 -10.76 -20.68 51.60
N PHE A 11 -9.60 -20.14 51.24
CA PHE A 11 -9.46 -19.04 50.29
C PHE A 11 -9.54 -19.64 48.88
N THR A 12 -10.72 -19.70 48.28
CA THR A 12 -10.87 -19.98 46.85
C THR A 12 -10.45 -18.73 46.07
N ALA A 13 -9.21 -18.73 45.57
CA ALA A 13 -8.75 -17.76 44.58
C ALA A 13 -9.45 -18.05 43.25
N LEU A 14 -10.43 -17.22 42.91
CA LEU A 14 -11.09 -17.24 41.61
C LEU A 14 -10.11 -16.65 40.58
N VAL A 15 -9.37 -17.52 39.89
CA VAL A 15 -8.51 -17.11 38.78
C VAL A 15 -9.42 -16.85 37.58
N ALA A 16 -9.70 -15.57 37.30
CA ALA A 16 -10.34 -15.16 36.07
C ALA A 16 -9.36 -15.39 34.91
N VAL A 17 -9.50 -16.52 34.21
CA VAL A 17 -8.85 -16.74 32.92
C VAL A 17 -9.61 -15.88 31.91
N GLY A 18 -9.15 -14.65 31.72
CA GLY A 18 -9.63 -13.80 30.64
C GLY A 18 -9.12 -14.36 29.33
N ASP A 19 -9.95 -15.15 28.64
CA ASP A 19 -9.69 -15.52 27.25
C ASP A 19 -9.61 -14.23 26.42
N GLN A 20 -8.39 -13.84 26.06
CA GLN A 20 -8.15 -12.82 25.06
C GLN A 20 -8.58 -13.40 23.72
N LEU A 21 -9.86 -13.24 23.39
CA LEU A 21 -10.36 -13.48 22.04
C LEU A 21 -9.58 -12.56 21.10
N ALA A 22 -8.54 -13.10 20.47
CA ALA A 22 -7.82 -12.44 19.40
C ALA A 22 -8.81 -12.23 18.25
N GLN A 23 -9.35 -11.02 18.16
CA GLN A 23 -10.25 -10.62 17.09
C GLN A 23 -9.43 -10.56 15.79
N LYS A 24 -9.47 -11.64 15.01
CA LYS A 24 -8.88 -11.68 13.67
C LYS A 24 -9.74 -10.82 12.75
N SER A 25 -9.46 -9.53 12.73
CA SER A 25 -10.03 -8.61 11.74
C SER A 25 -9.23 -8.76 10.44
N PHE A 26 -9.87 -9.20 9.36
CA PHE A 26 -9.29 -9.16 8.03
C PHE A 26 -9.50 -7.76 7.46
N ALA A 27 -8.43 -7.10 7.03
CA ALA A 27 -8.56 -5.93 6.20
C ALA A 27 -9.14 -6.37 4.85
N LEU A 28 -10.24 -5.76 4.43
CA LEU A 28 -10.71 -5.91 3.06
C LEU A 28 -9.64 -5.32 2.12
N PRO A 29 -9.40 -5.93 0.94
CA PRO A 29 -8.55 -5.31 -0.07
C PRO A 29 -9.02 -3.87 -0.30
N MET A 30 -8.09 -2.93 -0.27
CA MET A 30 -8.42 -1.56 -0.63
C MET A 30 -8.72 -1.54 -2.12
N GLU A 31 -9.99 -1.36 -2.49
CA GLU A 31 -10.43 -1.27 -3.89
C GLU A 31 -9.67 -0.18 -4.66
N LYS A 32 -9.16 0.82 -3.94
CA LYS A 32 -8.37 1.92 -4.47
C LYS A 32 -7.22 2.27 -3.54
N GLU A 33 -6.02 2.31 -4.08
CA GLU A 33 -4.80 2.70 -3.41
C GLU A 33 -4.31 4.03 -3.96
N THR A 34 -3.81 4.90 -3.08
CA THR A 34 -3.27 6.20 -3.51
C THR A 34 -2.01 6.56 -2.76
N ALA A 35 -1.09 7.25 -3.43
CA ALA A 35 0.11 7.77 -2.83
C ALA A 35 0.59 9.04 -3.54
N VAL A 36 1.07 10.01 -2.77
CA VAL A 36 1.75 11.19 -3.33
C VAL A 36 3.23 10.88 -3.46
N VAL A 37 3.76 11.04 -4.67
CA VAL A 37 5.16 10.78 -5.02
C VAL A 37 5.80 12.08 -5.44
N ASP A 38 6.97 12.38 -4.86
CA ASP A 38 7.83 13.47 -5.31
C ASP A 38 8.88 12.91 -6.28
N LEU A 39 8.72 13.18 -7.56
CA LEU A 39 9.66 12.75 -8.60
C LEU A 39 10.84 13.72 -8.61
N ALA A 40 11.99 13.28 -8.12
CA ALA A 40 13.21 14.08 -8.09
C ALA A 40 13.74 14.40 -9.51
N ASP A 41 13.53 13.47 -10.44
CA ASP A 41 14.02 13.55 -11.82
C ASP A 41 12.86 13.46 -12.83
N LYS A 42 13.15 13.82 -14.09
CA LYS A 42 12.21 13.60 -15.17
C LYS A 42 11.94 12.10 -15.32
N THR A 43 10.67 11.72 -15.30
CA THR A 43 10.28 10.32 -15.32
C THR A 43 9.48 10.00 -16.57
N GLN A 44 10.00 9.14 -17.43
CA GLN A 44 9.28 8.57 -18.56
C GLN A 44 8.24 7.57 -18.05
N VAL A 45 6.98 7.79 -18.40
CA VAL A 45 5.86 6.88 -18.22
C VAL A 45 5.26 6.60 -19.59
N LEU A 46 5.46 5.39 -20.12
CA LEU A 46 5.15 5.05 -21.51
C LEU A 46 5.78 6.05 -22.51
N ASP A 47 4.98 6.73 -23.32
CA ASP A 47 5.41 7.76 -24.28
C ASP A 47 5.63 9.14 -23.68
N LYS A 48 5.19 9.37 -22.45
CA LYS A 48 5.21 10.70 -21.85
C LYS A 48 6.41 10.84 -20.94
N VAL A 49 7.02 12.02 -20.93
CA VAL A 49 8.03 12.40 -19.95
C VAL A 49 7.39 13.36 -18.97
N LEU A 50 7.23 12.93 -17.73
CA LEU A 50 6.74 13.75 -16.63
C LEU A 50 7.90 14.61 -16.10
N PRO A 51 7.75 15.94 -15.99
CA PRO A 51 8.70 16.78 -15.27
C PRO A 51 8.82 16.37 -13.81
N GLN A 52 9.96 16.70 -13.18
CA GLN A 52 10.15 16.60 -11.74
C GLN A 52 9.03 17.33 -10.96
N GLY A 53 8.69 16.83 -9.78
CA GLY A 53 7.66 17.40 -8.90
C GLY A 53 6.70 16.36 -8.32
N LYS A 54 5.63 16.85 -7.70
CA LYS A 54 4.67 16.01 -6.97
C LYS A 54 3.53 15.51 -7.86
N TYR A 55 3.24 14.22 -7.73
CA TYR A 55 2.17 13.54 -8.44
C TYR A 55 1.37 12.65 -7.49
N LEU A 56 0.09 12.52 -7.74
CA LEU A 56 -0.77 11.53 -7.10
C LEU A 56 -0.82 10.29 -7.98
N PHE A 57 -0.34 9.18 -7.46
CA PHE A 57 -0.46 7.87 -8.05
C PHE A 57 -1.69 7.20 -7.45
N GLU A 58 -2.51 6.63 -8.31
CA GLU A 58 -3.74 5.95 -7.95
C GLU A 58 -3.81 4.62 -8.68
N HIS A 59 -4.08 3.55 -7.93
CA HIS A 59 -4.40 2.24 -8.45
C HIS A 59 -5.83 1.85 -8.05
N ASP A 60 -6.60 1.31 -9.01
CA ASP A 60 -8.01 0.97 -8.84
C ASP A 60 -8.27 -0.46 -9.37
N ASP A 61 -8.52 -1.39 -8.45
CA ASP A 61 -8.75 -2.81 -8.73
C ASP A 61 -10.02 -3.03 -9.55
N ALA A 62 -11.05 -2.20 -9.34
CA ALA A 62 -12.29 -2.32 -10.07
C ALA A 62 -12.07 -1.97 -11.56
N ARG A 63 -11.30 -0.93 -11.86
CA ARG A 63 -10.87 -0.62 -13.24
C ARG A 63 -10.04 -1.74 -13.84
N MET A 64 -9.11 -2.29 -13.07
CA MET A 64 -8.29 -3.42 -13.51
C MET A 64 -9.17 -4.60 -13.93
N SER A 65 -10.15 -4.97 -13.10
CA SER A 65 -11.07 -6.09 -13.40
C SER A 65 -11.90 -5.89 -14.68
N ARG A 66 -12.12 -4.63 -15.10
CA ARG A 66 -12.83 -4.27 -16.34
C ARG A 66 -11.91 -4.14 -17.56
N GLY A 67 -10.60 -4.33 -17.41
CA GLY A 67 -9.64 -4.11 -18.50
C GLY A 67 -9.37 -2.64 -18.80
N GLU A 68 -9.80 -1.72 -17.93
CA GLU A 68 -9.60 -0.28 -18.08
C GLU A 68 -8.24 0.15 -17.52
N PRO A 69 -7.69 1.32 -17.89
CA PRO A 69 -6.50 1.86 -17.22
C PRO A 69 -6.72 1.96 -15.70
N CYS A 70 -6.02 1.11 -14.95
CA CYS A 70 -6.15 0.98 -13.51
C CYS A 70 -5.09 1.79 -12.76
N MET A 71 -3.98 2.16 -13.40
CA MET A 71 -3.00 3.08 -12.84
C MET A 71 -3.20 4.48 -13.44
N LEU A 72 -3.44 5.46 -12.58
CA LEU A 72 -3.69 6.85 -12.93
C LEU A 72 -2.67 7.73 -12.20
N ILE A 73 -2.02 8.63 -12.95
CA ILE A 73 -1.03 9.56 -12.41
C ILE A 73 -1.53 10.98 -12.67
N TYR A 74 -1.81 11.71 -11.61
CA TYR A 74 -2.25 13.11 -11.66
C TYR A 74 -1.13 14.03 -11.19
N THR A 75 -1.08 15.24 -11.75
CA THR A 75 -0.31 16.34 -11.12
C THR A 75 -0.84 16.57 -9.70
N TYR A 76 0.03 16.96 -8.76
CA TYR A 76 -0.38 17.21 -7.38
C TYR A 76 0.18 18.53 -6.87
N LYS A 77 -0.71 19.46 -6.50
CA LYS A 77 -0.34 20.79 -6.01
C LYS A 77 -1.31 21.24 -4.92
N ASP A 78 -0.80 21.92 -3.91
CA ASP A 78 -1.60 22.51 -2.82
C ASP A 78 -2.55 21.50 -2.14
N GLY A 79 -2.09 20.27 -1.97
CA GLY A 79 -2.86 19.20 -1.33
C GLY A 79 -3.96 18.58 -2.19
N LYS A 80 -3.98 18.86 -3.51
CA LYS A 80 -5.05 18.43 -4.42
C LYS A 80 -4.48 17.82 -5.70
N ALA A 81 -5.19 16.81 -6.21
CA ALA A 81 -4.96 16.29 -7.55
C ALA A 81 -5.39 17.33 -8.60
N GLY A 82 -4.58 17.50 -9.63
CA GLY A 82 -4.82 18.35 -10.78
C GLY A 82 -5.10 17.51 -12.04
N GLU A 83 -4.45 17.88 -13.14
CA GLU A 83 -4.61 17.23 -14.43
C GLU A 83 -4.05 15.80 -14.46
N LEU A 84 -4.68 14.93 -15.27
CA LEU A 84 -4.21 13.59 -15.54
C LEU A 84 -2.95 13.65 -16.42
N ALA A 85 -1.81 13.28 -15.85
CA ALA A 85 -0.52 13.28 -16.51
C ALA A 85 -0.31 12.02 -17.35
N ALA A 86 -0.58 10.84 -16.77
CA ALA A 86 -0.47 9.54 -17.42
C ALA A 86 -1.50 8.55 -16.89
N SER A 87 -1.83 7.54 -17.70
CA SER A 87 -2.70 6.43 -17.30
C SER A 87 -2.34 5.18 -18.08
N PHE A 88 -2.38 4.02 -17.45
CA PHE A 88 -2.14 2.74 -18.11
C PHE A 88 -2.78 1.58 -17.35
N HIS A 89 -2.94 0.46 -18.05
CA HIS A 89 -3.33 -0.80 -17.43
C HIS A 89 -2.07 -1.51 -16.94
N CYS A 90 -1.89 -1.64 -15.63
CA CYS A 90 -0.69 -2.24 -15.07
C CYS A 90 -0.66 -3.76 -15.31
N ILE A 91 0.52 -4.35 -15.16
CA ILE A 91 0.67 -5.81 -15.16
C ILE A 91 0.98 -6.23 -13.72
N PRO A 92 0.05 -6.87 -13.00
CA PRO A 92 0.26 -7.25 -11.61
C PRO A 92 1.30 -8.36 -11.53
N VAL A 93 2.20 -8.26 -10.56
CA VAL A 93 3.24 -9.26 -10.30
C VAL A 93 3.35 -9.53 -8.81
N ASP A 94 3.57 -10.78 -8.41
CA ASP A 94 3.74 -11.13 -7.00
C ASP A 94 5.00 -10.47 -6.41
N ARG A 95 4.83 -9.89 -5.22
CA ARG A 95 5.89 -9.25 -4.42
C ARG A 95 5.72 -9.57 -2.94
N LYS A 96 6.81 -9.41 -2.18
CA LYS A 96 6.71 -9.37 -0.72
C LYS A 96 6.10 -8.02 -0.31
N PRO A 97 5.18 -7.97 0.65
CA PRO A 97 4.64 -6.70 1.15
C PRO A 97 5.74 -5.74 1.60
N VAL A 98 5.61 -4.48 1.21
CA VAL A 98 6.51 -3.38 1.58
C VAL A 98 5.86 -2.47 2.60
N ARG A 99 6.64 -1.84 3.49
CA ARG A 99 6.10 -0.96 4.55
C ARG A 99 5.78 0.45 4.06
N MET A 100 6.30 0.83 2.90
CA MET A 100 6.18 2.14 2.29
C MET A 100 6.00 1.95 0.79
N LEU A 101 5.48 2.98 0.11
CA LEU A 101 5.43 2.99 -1.35
C LEU A 101 6.83 2.78 -1.93
N VAL A 102 6.94 1.89 -2.91
CA VAL A 102 8.15 1.70 -3.72
C VAL A 102 7.84 2.09 -5.16
N VAL A 103 8.65 2.99 -5.71
CA VAL A 103 8.60 3.39 -7.11
C VAL A 103 9.92 2.98 -7.74
N SER A 104 9.87 1.99 -8.63
CA SER A 104 11.06 1.46 -9.30
C SER A 104 11.25 2.14 -10.65
N VAL A 105 12.48 2.56 -10.91
CA VAL A 105 12.85 3.21 -12.17
C VAL A 105 14.09 2.57 -12.81
N ALA A 106 14.20 2.69 -14.13
CA ALA A 106 15.35 2.27 -14.91
C ALA A 106 15.98 3.45 -15.67
N MET A 107 17.29 3.39 -15.92
CA MET A 107 17.96 4.40 -16.75
C MET A 107 17.45 4.34 -18.19
N THR A 108 17.30 5.50 -18.83
CA THR A 108 17.04 5.59 -20.28
C THR A 108 18.30 5.98 -21.04
N LYS A 109 18.22 6.00 -22.38
CA LYS A 109 19.30 6.53 -23.24
C LYS A 109 19.44 8.04 -23.15
N THR A 110 18.41 8.74 -22.66
CA THR A 110 18.41 10.18 -22.48
C THR A 110 18.94 10.50 -21.09
N PRO A 111 19.98 11.34 -20.96
CA PRO A 111 20.48 11.79 -19.65
C PRO A 111 19.36 12.40 -18.81
N ASP A 112 19.40 12.17 -17.50
CA ASP A 112 18.48 12.73 -16.50
C ASP A 112 16.99 12.40 -16.74
N VAL A 113 16.72 11.33 -17.51
CA VAL A 113 15.38 10.78 -17.69
C VAL A 113 15.40 9.31 -17.26
N PHE A 114 14.56 9.00 -16.27
CA PHE A 114 14.37 7.65 -15.77
C PHE A 114 13.04 7.10 -16.22
N ARG A 115 12.96 5.81 -16.56
CA ARG A 115 11.71 5.16 -16.93
C ARG A 115 11.07 4.55 -15.70
N LEU A 116 9.80 4.86 -15.45
CA LEU A 116 8.98 4.16 -14.47
C LEU A 116 8.77 2.72 -14.91
N THR A 117 9.06 1.77 -14.02
CA THR A 117 8.98 0.33 -14.32
C THR A 117 7.99 -0.40 -13.43
N GLU A 118 7.86 0.00 -12.17
CA GLU A 118 6.97 -0.65 -11.22
C GLU A 118 6.53 0.34 -10.13
N ILE A 119 5.31 0.16 -9.63
CA ILE A 119 4.81 0.78 -8.40
C ILE A 119 4.38 -0.34 -7.46
N GLN A 120 4.78 -0.29 -6.20
CA GLN A 120 4.25 -1.18 -5.16
C GLN A 120 3.75 -0.33 -3.98
N PHE A 121 2.45 -0.42 -3.68
CA PHE A 121 1.83 0.31 -2.57
C PHE A 121 2.19 -0.33 -1.22
N ALA A 122 2.10 0.49 -0.17
CA ALA A 122 2.42 0.05 1.19
C ALA A 122 1.43 -1.03 1.64
N GLY A 123 1.94 -2.19 2.04
CA GLY A 123 1.15 -3.35 2.46
C GLY A 123 0.73 -4.25 1.30
N ASP A 124 0.85 -3.81 0.05
CA ASP A 124 0.43 -4.60 -1.10
C ASP A 124 1.39 -5.78 -1.36
N SER A 125 0.81 -6.94 -1.62
CA SER A 125 1.51 -8.16 -2.04
C SER A 125 1.70 -8.23 -3.57
N LYS A 126 1.20 -7.24 -4.30
CA LYS A 126 1.38 -7.09 -5.74
C LYS A 126 2.24 -5.87 -6.04
N GLY A 127 3.16 -6.03 -6.98
CA GLY A 127 3.75 -4.92 -7.72
C GLY A 127 2.93 -4.65 -8.99
N HIS A 128 2.90 -3.39 -9.40
CA HIS A 128 2.15 -2.92 -10.57
C HIS A 128 3.14 -2.49 -11.64
N LEU A 129 3.47 -3.41 -12.55
CA LEU A 129 4.43 -3.13 -13.62
C LEU A 129 3.83 -2.17 -14.65
N VAL A 130 4.66 -1.26 -15.15
CA VAL A 130 4.34 -0.46 -16.33
C VAL A 130 4.53 -1.34 -17.57
N PRO A 131 3.54 -1.46 -18.47
CA PRO A 131 3.71 -2.22 -19.70
C PRO A 131 4.92 -1.74 -20.51
N GLU A 132 5.68 -2.69 -21.05
CA GLU A 132 6.66 -2.39 -22.07
C GLU A 132 5.94 -1.92 -23.35
N LYS A 133 6.70 -1.18 -24.17
CA LYS A 133 6.21 -0.58 -25.40
C LYS A 133 6.63 -1.35 -26.62
#